data_AF-A0A554MD31-F1
#
_entry.id   AF-A0A554MD31-F1
#
_cell.length_a   1.000
_cell.length_b   1.000
_cell.length_c   1.000
_cell.angle_alpha   90.00
_cell.angle_beta   90.00
_cell.angle_gamma   90.00
#
_symmetry.space_group_name_H-M   'P 1'
#
loop_
_entity.id
_entity.type
_entity.pdbx_description
1 polymer ?
#
loop_
_entity_poly.entity_id
_entity_poly.type
_entity_poly.pdbx_seq_one_letter_code
_entity_poly.pdbx_strand_id
1 'polypeptide(L)'
;MIRFLADIILFLSIFIFPWWVSLLLILFCIFVFNNFYEALFFAFFIDSAYSLSLFSSVNFYFGVSIFVSIVFVFSYYIKEIVKFNFFR
;
A
#
# COMPACT_ATOMS: atom_id res chain seq x y z
N MET A 1 15.94 7.14 7.47
CA MET A 1 15.74 6.31 8.68
C MET A 1 14.26 6.02 8.95
N ILE A 2 13.38 7.03 9.00
CA ILE A 2 11.92 6.81 9.19
C ILE A 2 11.29 5.91 8.11
N ARG A 3 11.70 6.01 6.84
CA ARG A 3 11.25 5.11 5.76
C ARG A 3 11.53 3.63 6.08
N PHE A 4 12.76 3.31 6.45
CA PHE A 4 13.17 1.95 6.77
C PHE A 4 12.39 1.36 7.95
N LEU A 5 12.10 2.17 8.98
CA LEU A 5 11.24 1.74 10.09
C LEU A 5 9.80 1.48 9.62
N ALA A 6 9.26 2.32 8.73
CA ALA A 6 7.93 2.09 8.15
C ALA A 6 7.89 0.79 7.34
N ASP A 7 8.94 0.47 6.57
CA ASP A 7 9.02 -0.78 5.81
C ASP A 7 9.02 -2.01 6.72
N ILE A 8 9.78 -1.97 7.83
CA ILE A 8 9.80 -3.04 8.83
C ILE A 8 8.41 -3.21 9.47
N ILE A 9 7.77 -2.11 9.86
CA ILE A 9 6.42 -2.13 10.46
C ILE A 9 5.41 -2.69 9.46
N LEU A 10 5.45 -2.25 8.20
CA LEU A 10 4.57 -2.75 7.15
C LEU A 10 4.77 -4.24 6.91
N PHE A 11 6.02 -4.70 6.83
CA PHE A 11 6.32 -6.12 6.67
C PHE A 11 5.78 -6.96 7.83
N LEU A 12 6.04 -6.57 9.07
CA LEU A 12 5.49 -7.22 10.26
C LEU A 12 3.96 -7.19 10.28
N SER A 13 3.36 -6.10 9.81
CA SER A 13 1.91 -5.92 9.82
C SER A 13 1.18 -6.95 8.96
N ILE A 14 1.81 -7.44 7.89
CA ILE A 14 1.22 -8.43 6.99
C ILE A 14 1.01 -9.77 7.70
N PHE A 15 1.90 -10.13 8.63
CA PHE A 15 1.84 -11.41 9.37
C PHE A 15 1.05 -11.32 10.67
N ILE A 16 1.03 -10.14 11.31
CA ILE A 16 0.42 -9.96 12.64
C ILE A 16 -1.04 -9.53 12.54
N PHE A 17 -1.38 -8.66 11.58
CA PHE A 17 -2.71 -8.09 11.46
C PHE A 17 -3.46 -8.63 10.24
N PRO A 18 -4.80 -8.59 10.23
CA PRO A 18 -5.57 -8.93 9.04
C PRO A 18 -5.22 -8.02 7.86
N TRP A 19 -5.38 -8.53 6.64
CA TRP A 19 -5.07 -7.84 5.38
C TRP A 19 -5.62 -6.41 5.28
N TRP A 20 -6.80 -6.13 5.82
CA TRP A 20 -7.39 -4.79 5.81
C TRP A 20 -6.57 -3.76 6.62
N VAL A 21 -5.90 -4.18 7.69
CA VAL A 21 -5.12 -3.28 8.56
C VAL A 21 -3.82 -2.95 7.84
N SER A 22 -3.15 -3.97 7.30
CA SER A 22 -1.94 -3.82 6.49
C SER A 22 -2.22 -2.94 5.26
N LEU A 23 -3.38 -3.09 4.62
CA LEU A 23 -3.81 -2.24 3.51
C LEU A 23 -3.97 -0.78 3.93
N LEU A 24 -4.64 -0.49 5.05
CA LEU A 24 -4.77 0.89 5.56
C LEU A 24 -3.41 1.52 5.87
N LEU A 25 -2.49 0.76 6.45
CA LEU A 25 -1.12 1.20 6.71
C LEU A 25 -0.38 1.54 5.41
N ILE A 26 -0.49 0.69 4.37
CA ILE A 26 0.11 0.95 3.05
C ILE A 26 -0.44 2.24 2.46
N LEU A 27 -1.76 2.42 2.47
CA LEU A 27 -2.40 3.64 1.95
C LEU A 27 -1.89 4.88 2.69
N PHE A 28 -1.80 4.82 4.02
CA PHE A 28 -1.26 5.91 4.82
C PHE A 28 0.19 6.25 4.41
N CYS A 29 1.05 5.25 4.26
CA CYS A 29 2.43 5.45 3.82
C CYS A 29 2.55 6.05 2.41
N ILE A 30 1.64 5.68 1.49
CA ILE A 30 1.58 6.28 0.14
C ILE A 30 1.37 7.79 0.22
N PHE A 31 0.53 8.30 1.12
CA PHE A 31 0.31 9.75 1.23
C PHE A 31 1.42 10.48 2.00
N VAL A 32 1.99 9.84 3.03
CA VAL A 32 3.05 10.44 3.87
C VAL A 32 4.38 10.57 3.11
N PHE A 33 4.76 9.57 2.34
CA PHE A 33 6.04 9.58 1.62
C PHE A 33 5.83 10.02 0.16
N ASN A 34 6.71 10.90 -0.34
CA ASN A 34 6.58 11.40 -1.72
C ASN A 34 6.65 10.27 -2.76
N ASN A 35 7.64 9.38 -2.63
CA ASN A 35 7.92 8.29 -3.58
C ASN A 35 8.00 6.96 -2.82
N PHE A 36 6.87 6.30 -2.61
CA PHE A 36 6.77 5.05 -1.85
C PHE A 36 6.36 3.88 -2.75
N TYR A 37 7.30 3.45 -3.61
CA TYR A 37 7.10 2.36 -4.56
C TYR A 37 6.99 0.99 -3.85
N GLU A 38 7.52 0.92 -2.63
CA GLU A 38 7.47 -0.23 -1.73
C GLU A 38 6.02 -0.67 -1.46
N ALA A 39 5.05 0.25 -1.54
CA ALA A 39 3.62 -0.06 -1.43
C ALA A 39 3.14 -1.11 -2.45
N LEU A 40 3.64 -1.07 -3.69
CA LEU A 40 3.24 -2.03 -4.74
C LEU A 40 3.74 -3.43 -4.41
N PHE A 41 4.98 -3.53 -3.91
CA PHE A 41 5.55 -4.79 -3.43
C PHE A 41 4.74 -5.33 -2.26
N PHE A 42 4.44 -4.51 -1.25
CA PHE A 42 3.66 -4.94 -0.10
C PHE A 42 2.23 -5.36 -0.47
N ALA A 43 1.59 -4.67 -1.42
CA ALA A 43 0.26 -5.07 -1.90
C ALA A 43 0.28 -6.45 -2.58
N PHE A 44 1.31 -6.73 -3.38
CA PHE A 44 1.52 -8.05 -3.97
C PHE A 44 1.79 -9.14 -2.91
N PHE A 45 2.57 -8.81 -1.88
CA PHE A 45 2.80 -9.69 -0.74
C PHE A 45 1.51 -9.99 0.03
N ILE A 46 0.63 -9.00 0.22
CA ILE A 46 -0.68 -9.21 0.85
C ILE A 46 -1.54 -10.15 0.02
N ASP A 47 -1.67 -9.92 -1.29
CA ASP A 47 -2.43 -10.82 -2.16
C ASP A 47 -1.86 -12.25 -2.09
N SER A 48 -0.53 -12.39 -2.09
CA SER A 48 0.14 -13.69 -2.01
C SER A 48 -0.07 -14.38 -0.66
N ALA A 49 -0.01 -13.64 0.45
CA ALA A 49 -0.15 -14.19 1.80
C ALA A 49 -1.60 -14.56 2.13
N TYR A 50 -2.58 -13.77 1.65
CA TYR A 50 -3.99 -13.91 2.02
C TYR A 50 -4.84 -14.68 1.02
N SER A 51 -4.36 -14.89 -0.22
CA SER A 51 -5.06 -15.67 -1.26
C SER A 51 -5.31 -17.14 -0.92
N LEU A 52 -4.54 -17.71 0.01
CA LEU A 52 -4.64 -19.12 0.43
C LEU A 52 -5.41 -19.30 1.75
N SER A 53 -5.87 -18.22 2.38
CA SER A 53 -6.49 -18.30 3.70
C SER A 53 -7.88 -18.94 3.63
N LEU A 54 -8.03 -20.09 4.30
CA LEU A 54 -9.27 -20.89 4.43
C LEU A 54 -10.50 -20.12 4.96
N PHE A 55 -10.32 -18.90 5.45
CA PHE A 55 -11.34 -18.06 6.09
C PHE A 55 -11.85 -16.90 5.22
N SER A 56 -11.31 -16.73 4.01
CA SER A 56 -11.72 -15.67 3.08
C SER A 56 -12.56 -16.26 1.94
N SER A 57 -13.88 -16.06 2.00
CA SER A 57 -14.82 -16.44 0.91
C SER A 57 -14.65 -15.60 -0.37
N VAL A 58 -13.61 -14.76 -0.45
CA VAL A 58 -13.42 -13.80 -1.53
C VAL A 58 -12.13 -14.14 -2.25
N ASN A 59 -12.26 -14.87 -3.37
CA ASN A 59 -11.17 -15.24 -4.28
C ASN A 59 -10.70 -14.04 -5.11
N PHE A 60 -10.22 -12.97 -4.46
CA PHE A 60 -9.53 -11.89 -5.16
C PHE A 60 -8.04 -12.21 -5.23
N TYR A 61 -7.65 -12.96 -6.26
CA TYR A 61 -6.25 -13.35 -6.45
C TYR A 61 -5.29 -12.17 -6.66
N PHE A 62 -5.79 -10.95 -6.94
CA PHE A 62 -4.99 -9.73 -7.11
C PHE A 62 -5.75 -8.43 -6.75
N GLY A 63 -6.79 -8.53 -5.91
CA GLY A 63 -7.66 -7.38 -5.64
C GLY A 63 -6.94 -6.22 -4.96
N VAL A 64 -6.04 -6.54 -4.01
CA VAL A 64 -5.34 -5.53 -3.22
C VAL A 64 -4.27 -4.84 -4.05
N SER A 65 -3.47 -5.58 -4.82
CA SER A 65 -2.43 -5.04 -5.70
C SER A 65 -3.01 -4.11 -6.77
N ILE A 66 -4.12 -4.50 -7.42
CA ILE A 66 -4.80 -3.64 -8.40
C ILE A 66 -5.29 -2.36 -7.73
N PHE A 67 -5.97 -2.49 -6.59
CA PHE A 67 -6.49 -1.34 -5.85
C PHE A 67 -5.38 -0.37 -5.42
N VAL A 68 -4.31 -0.89 -4.80
CA VAL A 68 -3.16 -0.09 -4.37
C VAL A 68 -2.46 0.56 -5.55
N SER A 69 -2.36 -0.12 -6.70
CA SER A 69 -1.78 0.46 -7.92
C SER A 69 -2.58 1.66 -8.42
N ILE A 70 -3.91 1.55 -8.44
CA ILE A 70 -4.80 2.66 -8.80
C ILE A 70 -4.59 3.83 -7.83
N VAL A 71 -4.64 3.57 -6.52
CA VAL A 71 -4.44 4.62 -5.52
C VAL A 71 -3.06 5.27 -5.63
N PHE A 72 -2.02 4.48 -5.89
CA PHE A 72 -0.66 4.97 -6.05
C PHE A 72 -0.57 5.96 -7.22
N VAL A 73 -1.14 5.60 -8.38
CA VAL A 73 -1.19 6.47 -9.57
C VAL A 73 -1.96 7.75 -9.27
N PHE A 74 -3.14 7.67 -8.65
CA PHE A 74 -3.89 8.86 -8.25
C PHE A 74 -3.11 9.73 -7.26
N SER A 75 -2.43 9.13 -6.28
CA SER A 75 -1.64 9.86 -5.30
C SER A 75 -0.47 10.62 -5.95
N TYR A 76 0.13 10.04 -6.99
CA TYR A 76 1.20 10.67 -7.76
C TYR A 76 0.69 11.90 -8.50
N TYR A 77 -0.40 11.77 -9.26
CA TYR A 77 -1.02 12.88 -9.97
C TYR A 77 -1.46 14.01 -9.03
N ILE A 78 -2.09 13.69 -7.90
CA ILE A 78 -2.51 14.69 -6.91
C ILE A 78 -1.30 15.47 -6.37
N LYS A 79 -0.21 14.77 -6.02
CA LYS A 79 1.00 15.41 -5.49
C LYS A 79 1.67 16.30 -6.54
N GLU A 80 1.67 15.90 -7.80
CA GLU A 80 2.21 16.69 -8.90
C GLU A 80 1.41 18.00 -9.09
N ILE A 81 0.08 17.92 -9.10
CA ILE A 81 -0.81 19.08 -9.19
C ILE A 81 -0.61 20.04 -8.01
N VAL A 82 -0.52 19.52 -6.77
CA VAL A 82 -0.30 20.34 -5.57
C VAL A 82 1.06 21.04 -5.62
N LYS A 83 2.12 20.35 -6.03
CA LYS A 83 3.45 20.96 -6.19
C LYS A 83 3.45 22.05 -7.27
N PHE A 84 2.77 21.82 -8.39
CA PHE A 84 2.66 22.80 -9.46
C PHE A 84 1.95 24.08 -8.99
N ASN A 85 0.84 23.96 -8.25
CA ASN A 85 0.12 25.11 -7.72
C ASN A 85 0.90 25.89 -6.65
N PHE A 86 1.84 25.27 -5.94
CA PHE A 86 2.64 25.95 -4.91
C PHE A 86 3.80 26.78 -5.49
N PHE A 87 4.22 26.52 -6.73
CA PHE A 87 5.33 27.22 -7.40
C PHE A 87 4.88 28.35 -8.35
N ARG A 88 3.57 28.63 -8.42
CA ARG A 88 2.98 29.72 -9.19
C ARG A 88 2.55 30.85 -8.26
#